data_AF-A0A0F8FXD3-F1
#
_entry.id   AF-A0A0F8FXD3-F1
#
_cell.length_a   1.000
_cell.length_b   1.000
_cell.length_c   1.000
_cell.angle_alpha   90.00
_cell.angle_beta   90.00
_cell.angle_gamma   90.00
#
_symmetry.space_group_name_H-M   'P 1'
#
loop_
_entity.id
_entity.type
_entity.pdbx_description
1 polymer ?
#
loop_
_entity_poly.entity_id
_entity_poly.type
_entity_poly.pdbx_seq_one_letter_code
_entity_poly.pdbx_strand_id
1 'polypeptide(L)'
;MTLSPGSESTTSLGHYGLIAGVFDELGISDLIDTLLPKKSGHTLPYSTVLKAMCINGLGFTERRLYLFPAFFENLPTERLLGEGVLPEHLNDDVFGRTLDKIHEYGATELFNHIILQAMKHIPINPRLGGFQKSLLQPLDIKCSFS
;
A
#
# COMPACT_ATOMS: atom_id res chain seq x y z
N MET A 1 8.51 42.19 -15.18
CA MET A 1 8.44 40.78 -14.75
C MET A 1 7.17 40.62 -13.95
N THR A 2 6.12 40.10 -14.59
CA THR A 2 4.84 39.77 -13.94
C THR A 2 4.99 38.40 -13.30
N LEU A 3 5.13 38.37 -11.97
CA LEU A 3 5.01 37.12 -11.22
C LEU A 3 3.51 36.83 -11.06
N SER A 4 3.02 35.82 -11.77
CA SER A 4 1.71 35.21 -11.48
C SER A 4 1.71 34.71 -10.04
N PRO A 5 0.62 34.88 -9.28
CA PRO A 5 0.47 34.20 -8.01
C PRO A 5 0.28 32.72 -8.33
N GLY A 6 1.36 31.95 -8.30
CA GLY A 6 1.26 30.50 -8.18
C GLY A 6 0.51 30.23 -6.88
N SER A 7 -0.70 29.70 -7.00
CA SER A 7 -1.46 29.21 -5.86
C SER A 7 -0.72 28.00 -5.29
N GLU A 8 0.30 28.23 -4.48
CA GLU A 8 0.86 27.20 -3.61
C GLU A 8 -0.17 26.90 -2.53
N SER A 9 -1.15 26.07 -2.87
CA SER A 9 -2.00 25.44 -1.89
C SER A 9 -1.10 24.53 -1.06
N THR A 10 -0.72 24.98 0.13
CA THR A 10 -0.05 24.17 1.13
C THR A 10 -1.06 23.15 1.65
N THR A 11 -1.31 22.10 0.88
CA THR A 11 -2.17 21.00 1.30
C THR A 11 -1.38 20.18 2.31
N SER A 12 -1.76 20.28 3.58
CA SER A 12 -1.18 19.47 4.65
C SER A 12 -1.48 18.00 4.37
N LEU A 13 -0.44 17.16 4.32
CA LEU A 13 -0.62 15.70 4.15
C LEU A 13 -1.25 15.04 5.39
N GLY A 14 -1.25 15.74 6.53
CA GLY A 14 -1.76 15.22 7.80
C GLY A 14 -1.14 13.86 8.17
N HIS A 15 -1.95 13.01 8.79
CA HIS A 15 -1.58 11.63 9.14
C HIS A 15 -1.53 10.69 7.93
N TYR A 16 -2.14 11.04 6.80
CA TYR A 16 -2.09 10.25 5.56
C TYR A 16 -0.66 10.15 5.02
N GLY A 17 0.14 11.21 5.17
CA GLY A 17 1.55 11.21 4.81
C GLY A 17 2.39 10.22 5.62
N LEU A 18 2.05 10.00 6.90
CA LEU A 18 2.72 8.98 7.73
C LEU A 18 2.38 7.58 7.26
N ILE A 19 1.12 7.32 6.91
CA ILE A 19 0.68 6.02 6.39
C ILE A 19 1.38 5.72 5.06
N ALA A 20 1.39 6.67 4.13
CA ALA A 20 2.07 6.54 2.85
C ALA A 20 3.58 6.33 3.04
N GLY A 21 4.21 7.13 3.89
CA GLY A 21 5.64 7.05 4.17
C GLY A 21 6.05 5.70 4.78
N VAL A 22 5.31 5.19 5.77
CA VAL A 22 5.58 3.87 6.37
C VAL A 22 5.36 2.75 5.36
N PHE A 23 4.33 2.85 4.52
CA PHE A 23 4.07 1.87 3.47
C PHE A 23 5.26 1.73 2.50
N ASP A 24 5.85 2.86 2.12
CA ASP A 24 7.04 2.90 1.26
C ASP A 24 8.32 2.51 1.99
N GLU A 25 8.51 2.95 3.24
CA GLU A 25 9.68 2.60 4.05
C GLU A 25 9.79 1.09 4.30
N LEU A 26 8.66 0.40 4.47
CA LEU A 26 8.61 -1.05 4.63
C LEU A 26 8.81 -1.80 3.31
N GLY A 27 8.92 -1.12 2.16
CA GLY A 27 9.08 -1.75 0.85
C GLY A 27 7.87 -2.60 0.44
N ILE A 28 6.67 -2.27 0.94
CA ILE A 28 5.45 -3.03 0.64
C ILE A 28 5.08 -2.83 -0.83
N SER A 29 5.24 -1.62 -1.37
CA SER A 29 4.94 -1.31 -2.78
C SER A 29 5.67 -2.27 -3.74
N ASP A 30 7.00 -2.39 -3.57
CA ASP A 30 7.84 -3.24 -4.41
C ASP A 30 7.51 -4.73 -4.26
N LEU A 31 7.21 -5.17 -3.04
CA LEU A 31 6.78 -6.53 -2.77
C LEU A 31 5.49 -6.86 -3.52
N ILE A 32 4.49 -5.99 -3.45
CA ILE A 32 3.20 -6.20 -4.13
C ILE A 32 3.38 -6.23 -5.64
N ASP A 33 4.16 -5.31 -6.21
CA ASP A 33 4.39 -5.29 -7.66
C ASP A 33 5.17 -6.51 -8.16
N THR A 34 5.98 -7.12 -7.29
CA THR A 34 6.67 -8.38 -7.58
C THR A 34 5.72 -9.58 -7.52
N LEU A 35 4.87 -9.67 -6.49
CA LEU A 35 3.96 -10.80 -6.27
C LEU A 35 2.73 -10.76 -7.17
N LEU A 36 2.22 -9.56 -7.46
CA LEU A 36 1.04 -9.29 -8.25
C LEU A 36 1.43 -8.40 -9.45
N PRO A 37 2.16 -8.93 -10.44
CA PRO A 37 2.57 -8.13 -11.58
C PRO A 37 1.34 -7.67 -12.38
N LYS A 38 1.34 -6.39 -12.75
CA LYS A 38 0.30 -5.79 -13.58
C LYS A 38 0.24 -6.48 -14.95
N LYS A 39 -0.90 -7.08 -15.29
CA LYS A 39 -1.18 -7.52 -16.66
C LYS A 39 -1.60 -6.31 -17.49
N SER A 40 -1.09 -6.18 -18.72
CA SER A 40 -1.28 -5.01 -19.58
C SER A 40 -2.76 -4.61 -19.71
N GLY A 41 -3.09 -3.34 -19.41
CA GLY A 41 -4.45 -2.79 -19.55
C GLY A 41 -4.98 -2.00 -18.35
N HIS A 42 -4.34 -2.09 -17.17
CA HIS A 42 -4.75 -1.31 -16.00
C HIS A 42 -4.12 0.10 -16.02
N THR A 43 -4.81 1.10 -15.49
CA THR A 43 -4.28 2.47 -15.37
C THR A 43 -3.24 2.57 -14.26
N LEU A 44 -3.46 1.91 -13.11
CA LEU A 44 -2.59 1.96 -11.92
C LEU A 44 -1.97 0.59 -11.57
N PRO A 45 -0.79 0.54 -10.92
CA PRO A 45 -0.26 -0.69 -10.33
C PRO A 45 -1.05 -1.07 -9.07
N TYR A 46 -1.11 -2.37 -8.76
CA TYR A 46 -1.87 -2.86 -7.61
C TYR A 46 -1.29 -2.38 -6.27
N SER A 47 0.04 -2.15 -6.21
CA SER A 47 0.71 -1.53 -5.06
C SER A 47 0.14 -0.16 -4.70
N THR A 48 0.00 0.73 -5.69
CA THR A 48 -0.60 2.06 -5.53
C THR A 48 -2.04 1.99 -5.06
N VAL A 49 -2.82 1.07 -5.62
CA VAL A 49 -4.23 0.89 -5.23
C VAL A 49 -4.34 0.39 -3.80
N LEU A 50 -3.50 -0.57 -3.40
CA LEU A 50 -3.45 -1.08 -2.04
C LEU A 50 -2.98 -0.01 -1.04
N LYS A 51 -1.99 0.80 -1.40
CA LYS A 51 -1.57 1.97 -0.61
C LYS A 51 -2.74 2.93 -0.39
N ALA A 52 -3.51 3.22 -1.44
CA ALA A 52 -4.71 4.06 -1.34
C ALA A 52 -5.76 3.47 -0.39
N MET A 53 -5.99 2.15 -0.44
CA MET A 53 -6.85 1.46 0.52
C MET A 53 -6.33 1.55 1.96
N CYS A 54 -5.02 1.43 2.18
CA CYS A 54 -4.42 1.60 3.51
C CYS A 54 -4.59 3.03 4.04
N ILE A 55 -4.39 4.04 3.19
CA ILE A 55 -4.62 5.45 3.53
C ILE A 55 -6.09 5.68 3.91
N ASN A 56 -7.02 5.08 3.17
CA ASN A 56 -8.45 5.16 3.49
C ASN A 56 -8.80 4.43 4.80
N GLY A 57 -8.28 3.22 5.01
CA GLY A 57 -8.60 2.37 6.16
C GLY A 57 -7.92 2.78 7.47
N LEU A 58 -6.69 3.28 7.43
CA LEU A 58 -5.91 3.71 8.61
C LEU A 58 -6.03 5.22 8.86
N GLY A 59 -6.63 5.94 7.93
CA GLY A 59 -6.71 7.39 7.90
C GLY A 59 -7.70 8.03 8.88
N PHE A 60 -8.01 7.38 10.01
CA PHE A 60 -8.87 7.84 11.11
C PHE A 60 -9.86 8.96 10.73
N THR A 61 -11.04 8.57 10.30
CA THR A 61 -12.20 9.47 10.29
C THR A 61 -13.35 8.74 10.98
N GLU A 62 -14.22 9.45 11.69
CA GLU A 62 -15.43 8.96 12.39
C GLU A 62 -16.50 8.40 11.41
N ARG A 63 -16.04 7.85 10.30
CA ARG A 63 -16.72 7.69 9.05
C ARG A 63 -16.31 6.30 8.53
N ARG A 64 -17.31 5.47 8.21
CA ARG A 64 -17.16 4.10 7.69
C ARG A 64 -16.15 4.09 6.53
N LEU A 65 -15.36 3.03 6.31
CA LEU A 65 -14.48 2.88 5.14
C LEU A 65 -15.15 3.44 3.85
N TYR A 66 -14.67 4.57 3.32
CA TYR A 66 -15.25 5.22 2.12
C TYR A 66 -14.37 4.88 0.93
N LEU A 67 -14.68 3.78 0.24
CA LEU A 67 -13.97 3.37 -0.99
C LEU A 67 -14.27 4.26 -2.21
N PHE A 68 -15.14 5.27 -2.07
CA PHE A 68 -15.55 6.13 -3.17
C PHE A 68 -14.45 7.13 -3.57
N PRO A 69 -14.40 7.53 -4.86
CA PRO A 69 -13.48 8.58 -5.35
C PRO A 69 -13.51 9.87 -4.52
N ALA A 70 -14.67 10.19 -3.93
CA ALA A 70 -14.90 11.37 -3.09
C ALA A 70 -13.93 11.49 -1.89
N PHE A 71 -13.40 10.38 -1.38
CA PHE A 71 -12.39 10.43 -0.31
C PHE A 71 -11.09 11.09 -0.80
N PHE A 72 -10.72 10.86 -2.05
CA PHE A 72 -9.46 11.32 -2.64
C PHE A 72 -9.55 12.71 -3.28
N GLU A 73 -10.75 13.24 -3.53
CA GLU A 73 -10.97 14.56 -4.15
C GLU A 73 -10.29 15.71 -3.40
N ASN A 74 -10.19 15.62 -2.07
CA ASN A 74 -9.60 16.65 -1.22
C ASN A 74 -8.19 16.28 -0.71
N LEU A 75 -7.62 15.17 -1.21
CA LEU A 75 -6.29 14.70 -0.82
C LEU A 75 -5.28 14.99 -1.93
N PRO A 76 -4.02 15.29 -1.58
CA PRO A 76 -2.95 15.43 -2.56
C PRO A 76 -2.52 14.05 -3.07
N THR A 77 -3.33 13.42 -3.93
CA THR A 77 -3.13 12.03 -4.40
C THR A 77 -1.79 11.84 -5.07
N GLU A 78 -1.35 12.78 -5.92
CA GLU A 78 -0.06 12.66 -6.60
C GLU A 78 1.12 12.60 -5.61
N ARG A 79 1.02 13.34 -4.50
CA ARG A 79 2.04 13.36 -3.48
C ARG A 79 2.00 12.15 -2.54
N LEU A 80 0.82 11.56 -2.35
CA LEU A 80 0.61 10.40 -1.47
C LEU A 80 0.82 9.06 -2.17
N LEU A 81 0.50 8.98 -3.45
CA LEU A 81 0.35 7.73 -4.19
C LEU A 81 1.33 7.61 -5.38
N GLY A 82 1.89 8.72 -5.83
CA GLY A 82 2.83 8.79 -6.96
C GLY A 82 2.37 9.76 -8.05
N GLU A 83 3.31 10.21 -8.87
CA GLU A 83 3.07 11.15 -9.97
C GLU A 83 2.02 10.61 -10.96
N GLY A 84 1.08 11.47 -11.38
CA GLY A 84 0.02 11.11 -12.33
C GLY A 84 -1.13 10.28 -11.73
N VAL A 85 -1.15 10.04 -10.41
CA VAL A 85 -2.28 9.41 -9.73
C VAL A 85 -3.34 10.46 -9.40
N LEU A 86 -4.38 10.52 -10.22
CA LEU A 86 -5.55 11.39 -10.03
C LEU A 86 -6.63 10.70 -9.19
N PRO A 87 -7.48 11.45 -8.45
CA PRO A 87 -8.62 10.89 -7.74
C PRO A 87 -9.56 10.06 -8.63
N GLU A 88 -9.77 10.47 -9.89
CA GLU A 88 -10.62 9.73 -10.84
C GLU A 88 -10.13 8.31 -11.15
N HIS A 89 -8.83 8.06 -11.01
CA HIS A 89 -8.23 6.74 -11.21
C HIS A 89 -8.55 5.77 -10.04
N LEU A 90 -9.01 6.28 -8.90
CA LEU A 90 -9.26 5.54 -7.66
C LEU A 90 -10.76 5.30 -7.48
N ASN A 91 -11.29 4.32 -8.22
CA ASN A 91 -12.70 3.96 -8.23
C ASN A 91 -12.93 2.47 -7.89
N ASP A 92 -14.19 2.13 -7.64
CA ASP A 92 -14.62 0.81 -7.19
C ASP A 92 -14.21 -0.33 -8.14
N ASP A 93 -14.13 -0.10 -9.47
CA ASP A 93 -13.66 -1.11 -10.43
C ASP A 93 -12.18 -1.44 -10.22
N VAL A 94 -11.33 -0.42 -10.05
CA VAL A 94 -9.90 -0.61 -9.78
C VAL A 94 -9.68 -1.26 -8.42
N PHE A 95 -10.47 -0.88 -7.41
CA PHE A 95 -10.43 -1.48 -6.09
C PHE A 95 -10.88 -2.94 -6.08
N GLY A 96 -12.01 -3.25 -6.72
CA GLY A 96 -12.55 -4.60 -6.84
C GLY A 96 -11.58 -5.53 -7.56
N ARG A 97 -11.02 -5.11 -8.70
CA ARG A 97 -10.03 -5.90 -9.44
C ARG A 97 -8.77 -6.18 -8.63
N THR A 98 -8.34 -5.23 -7.79
CA THR A 98 -7.19 -5.43 -6.91
C THR A 98 -7.51 -6.47 -5.83
N LEU A 99 -8.69 -6.40 -5.22
CA LEU A 99 -9.15 -7.41 -4.25
C LEU A 99 -9.31 -8.79 -4.87
N ASP A 100 -9.84 -8.87 -6.10
CA ASP A 100 -9.95 -10.13 -6.84
C ASP A 100 -8.57 -10.75 -7.07
N LYS A 101 -7.57 -9.94 -7.41
CA LYS A 101 -6.18 -10.41 -7.60
C LYS A 101 -5.54 -10.88 -6.31
N ILE A 102 -5.79 -10.18 -5.19
CA ILE A 102 -5.35 -10.62 -3.87
C ILE A 102 -6.04 -11.94 -3.49
N HIS A 103 -7.32 -12.09 -3.81
CA HIS A 103 -8.07 -13.32 -3.56
C HIS A 103 -7.55 -14.49 -4.40
N GLU A 104 -7.28 -14.27 -5.70
CA GLU A 104 -6.69 -15.26 -6.60
C GLU A 104 -5.30 -15.73 -6.14
N TYR A 105 -4.48 -14.80 -5.62
CA TYR A 105 -3.14 -15.12 -5.11
C TYR A 105 -3.17 -15.83 -3.75
N GLY A 106 -4.12 -15.47 -2.89
CA GLY A 106 -4.20 -15.94 -1.51
C GLY A 106 -3.91 -14.83 -0.52
N ALA A 107 -4.95 -14.36 0.17
CA ALA A 107 -4.83 -13.24 1.12
C ALA A 107 -3.90 -13.58 2.30
N THR A 108 -3.91 -14.83 2.77
CA THR A 108 -3.05 -15.29 3.87
C THR A 108 -1.59 -15.33 3.45
N GLU A 109 -1.30 -15.84 2.26
CA GLU A 109 0.02 -15.90 1.67
C GLU A 109 0.59 -14.48 1.49
N LEU A 110 -0.20 -13.57 0.92
CA LEU A 110 0.20 -12.19 0.73
C LEU A 110 0.51 -11.50 2.07
N PHE A 111 -0.37 -11.68 3.06
CA PHE A 111 -0.15 -11.14 4.39
C PHE A 111 1.14 -11.65 5.02
N ASN A 112 1.44 -12.95 4.90
CA ASN A 112 2.69 -13.51 5.41
C ASN A 112 3.92 -12.90 4.74
N HIS A 113 3.88 -12.70 3.41
CA HIS A 113 4.97 -12.03 2.69
C HIS A 113 5.17 -10.59 3.17
N ILE A 114 4.09 -9.84 3.41
CA ILE A 114 4.15 -8.47 3.94
C ILE A 114 4.77 -8.45 5.34
N ILE A 115 4.36 -9.37 6.23
CA ILE A 115 4.93 -9.46 7.58
C ILE A 115 6.42 -9.76 7.53
N LEU A 116 6.84 -10.75 6.73
CA LEU A 116 8.25 -11.09 6.57
C LEU A 116 9.07 -9.93 6.01
N GLN A 117 8.50 -9.16 5.07
CA GLN A 117 9.12 -7.96 4.54
C GLN A 117 9.26 -6.90 5.63
N ALA A 118 8.19 -6.58 6.36
CA ALA A 118 8.22 -5.58 7.42
C ALA A 118 9.19 -5.94 8.55
N MET A 119 9.32 -7.22 8.90
CA MET A 119 10.27 -7.70 9.92
C MET A 119 11.73 -7.37 9.58
N LYS A 120 12.10 -7.20 8.30
CA LYS A 120 13.46 -6.79 7.91
C LYS A 120 13.80 -5.37 8.38
N HIS A 121 12.79 -4.53 8.59
CA HIS A 121 12.94 -3.13 8.96
C HIS A 121 12.87 -2.90 10.48
N ILE A 122 12.54 -3.93 11.27
CA ILE A 122 12.42 -3.81 12.73
C ILE A 122 13.73 -4.28 13.38
N PRO A 123 14.45 -3.41 14.13
CA PRO A 123 15.64 -3.81 14.85
C PRO A 123 15.28 -4.82 15.95
N ILE A 124 15.75 -6.06 15.79
CA ILE A 124 15.44 -7.16 16.71
C ILE A 124 16.28 -7.01 17.98
N ASN A 125 15.60 -6.85 19.12
CA ASN A 125 16.22 -6.99 20.43
C ASN A 125 16.73 -8.45 20.60
N PRO A 126 18.03 -8.69 20.88
CA PRO A 126 18.61 -10.03 20.94
C PRO A 126 17.92 -11.03 21.88
N ARG A 127 17.15 -10.53 22.86
CA ARG A 127 16.39 -11.36 23.82
C ARG A 127 15.21 -12.10 23.20
N LEU A 128 14.77 -11.72 22.01
CA LEU A 128 13.65 -12.34 21.28
C LEU A 128 14.10 -13.29 20.15
N GLY A 129 15.41 -13.48 19.95
CA GLY A 129 15.97 -14.28 18.85
C GLY A 129 15.50 -15.75 18.80
N GLY A 130 14.99 -16.29 19.92
CA GLY A 130 14.41 -17.65 19.98
C GLY A 130 13.06 -17.78 19.27
N PHE A 131 12.22 -16.73 19.27
CA PHE A 131 10.90 -16.74 18.61
C PHE A 131 11.02 -16.74 17.07
N GLN A 132 12.15 -16.27 16.54
CA GLN A 132 12.37 -16.08 15.10
C GLN A 132 12.72 -17.39 14.38
N LYS A 133 13.43 -18.34 15.03
CA LYS A 133 13.65 -19.67 14.45
C LYS A 133 12.33 -20.43 14.27
N SER A 134 11.41 -20.34 15.22
CA SER A 134 10.11 -21.02 15.11
C SER A 134 9.14 -20.39 14.12
N LEU A 135 9.30 -19.11 13.75
CA LEU A 135 8.41 -18.39 12.82
C LEU A 135 8.90 -18.40 11.36
N LEU A 136 10.22 -18.48 11.13
CA LEU A 136 10.79 -18.66 9.79
C LEU A 136 10.91 -20.12 9.35
N GLN A 137 10.99 -21.08 10.29
CA GLN A 137 11.06 -22.51 9.94
C GLN A 137 9.79 -23.13 9.32
N PRO A 138 8.54 -22.72 9.66
CA PRO A 138 7.37 -23.33 9.02
C PRO A 138 7.16 -22.87 7.57
N LEU A 139 7.87 -21.85 7.07
CA LEU A 139 7.69 -21.34 5.71
C LEU A 139 8.65 -21.93 4.67
N ASP A 140 9.70 -22.65 5.09
CA ASP A 140 10.58 -23.41 4.18
C ASP A 140 9.93 -24.71 3.64
N ILE A 141 8.73 -25.08 4.11
CA ILE A 141 8.08 -26.35 3.75
C ILE A 141 7.18 -26.25 2.50
N LYS A 142 6.94 -25.06 1.92
CA LYS A 142 6.12 -24.92 0.70
C LYS A 142 6.85 -24.46 -0.57
N CYS A 143 8.16 -24.21 -0.54
CA CYS A 143 8.94 -23.90 -1.76
C CYS A 143 9.59 -25.13 -2.43
N SER A 144 9.23 -26.35 -2.03
CA SER A 144 9.55 -27.57 -2.78
C SER A 144 8.26 -28.32 -3.09
N PHE A 145 7.52 -27.92 -4.13
CA PHE A 145 6.63 -28.78 -4.93
C PHE A 145 6.08 -27.99 -6.13
N SER A 146 6.89 -27.85 -7.18
CA SER A 146 6.65 -28.36 -8.54
C SER A 146 7.63 -27.74 -9.53
#